data_AF-A0A2B7WK91-F1
#
_entry.id   AF-A0A2B7WK91-F1
#
_cell.length_a   1.000
_cell.length_b   1.000
_cell.length_c   1.000
_cell.angle_alpha   90.00
_cell.angle_beta   90.00
_cell.angle_gamma   90.00
#
_symmetry.space_group_name_H-M   'P 1'
#
loop_
_entity.id
_entity.type
_entity.pdbx_description
1 polymer ?
#
loop_
_entity_poly.entity_id
_entity_poly.type
_entity_poly.pdbx_seq_one_letter_code
_entity_poly.pdbx_strand_id
1 'polypeptide(L)'
;MPEDKGIQQSVESEGFQALTQEAVATTRQWDISQAVDAAIADHAAEELRRSPASSPAQSQGPEPYFPFRTLEKMPAARNVVNAWMTNESNIERVARKFKTDIASQPTGLLSEWYPIIINSMPRPGTLRGIAPDKKKVAVIVAVGKLSPSNGLFLGEDIEMDSGQDVVFGGGEPITFPGSGGGLAILLLLNV
;
A
#
# COMPACT_ATOMS: atom_id res chain seq x y z
N MET A 1 -0.63 -6.12 28.84
CA MET A 1 -0.12 -6.24 27.45
C MET A 1 -1.09 -5.46 26.59
N PRO A 2 -0.68 -4.37 25.91
CA PRO A 2 -1.60 -3.65 25.06
C PRO A 2 -1.72 -4.40 23.73
N GLU A 3 -2.96 -4.73 23.37
CA GLU A 3 -3.32 -5.35 22.10
C GLU A 3 -2.96 -4.40 20.95
N ASP A 4 -2.17 -4.91 20.00
CA ASP A 4 -1.86 -4.24 18.75
C ASP A 4 -3.16 -4.14 17.94
N LYS A 5 -3.82 -2.97 17.99
CA LYS A 5 -5.02 -2.67 17.19
C LYS A 5 -4.59 -2.43 15.75
N GLY A 6 -4.09 -3.50 15.13
CA GLY A 6 -3.56 -3.53 13.79
C GLY A 6 -4.58 -3.11 12.76
N ILE A 7 -4.07 -2.46 11.71
CA ILE A 7 -4.75 -1.95 10.52
C ILE A 7 -5.33 -3.13 9.73
N GLN A 8 -6.43 -3.70 10.22
CA GLN A 8 -7.10 -4.82 9.61
C GLN A 8 -8.57 -4.43 9.41
N GLN A 9 -8.90 -3.96 8.21
CA GLN A 9 -10.28 -3.65 7.79
C GLN A 9 -10.79 -4.72 6.83
N SER A 10 -11.96 -5.27 7.15
CA SER A 10 -12.60 -6.34 6.37
C SER A 10 -13.17 -5.82 5.05
N VAL A 11 -13.17 -6.69 4.05
CA VAL A 11 -13.76 -6.44 2.72
C VAL A 11 -15.25 -6.75 2.74
N GLU A 12 -16.09 -5.88 2.16
CA GLU A 12 -17.48 -6.21 1.86
C GLU A 12 -17.56 -6.98 0.56
N SER A 13 -18.18 -8.16 0.59
CA SER A 13 -18.44 -8.95 -0.62
C SER A 13 -19.75 -8.48 -1.25
N GLU A 14 -19.68 -7.67 -2.30
CA GLU A 14 -20.88 -7.12 -2.93
C GLU A 14 -21.65 -8.18 -3.72
N GLY A 15 -22.81 -8.56 -3.19
CA GLY A 15 -23.99 -8.80 -4.01
C GLY A 15 -24.81 -7.52 -4.02
N PHE A 16 -24.45 -6.56 -4.89
CA PHE A 16 -25.29 -5.51 -5.50
C PHE A 16 -24.34 -4.40 -6.03
N GLN A 17 -24.42 -4.09 -7.33
CA GLN A 17 -23.75 -2.99 -8.06
C GLN A 17 -22.41 -3.25 -8.81
N ALA A 18 -22.23 -4.45 -9.38
CA ALA A 18 -21.12 -4.73 -10.30
C ALA A 18 -21.10 -3.85 -11.59
N LEU A 19 -22.22 -3.23 -12.00
CA LEU A 19 -22.31 -2.53 -13.30
C LEU A 19 -21.85 -1.06 -13.30
N THR A 20 -21.56 -0.47 -12.14
CA THR A 20 -21.18 0.96 -12.04
C THR A 20 -19.71 1.20 -11.65
N GLN A 21 -19.03 0.22 -11.05
CA GLN A 21 -17.66 0.41 -10.55
C GLN A 21 -16.57 0.02 -11.55
N GLU A 22 -16.84 -0.92 -12.46
CA GLU A 22 -15.92 -1.27 -13.56
C GLU A 22 -15.61 -0.04 -14.46
N ALA A 23 -16.56 0.90 -14.56
CA ALA A 23 -16.42 2.17 -15.25
C ALA A 23 -15.57 3.22 -14.50
N VAL A 24 -15.39 3.09 -13.18
CA VAL A 24 -14.64 4.07 -12.35
C VAL A 24 -13.16 3.72 -12.29
N ALA A 25 -12.81 2.43 -12.31
CA ALA A 25 -11.41 2.00 -12.37
C ALA A 25 -10.75 2.30 -13.73
N THR A 26 -11.53 2.34 -14.82
CA THR A 26 -11.04 2.53 -16.20
C THR A 26 -10.65 3.96 -16.57
N THR A 27 -10.86 4.95 -15.69
CA THR A 27 -10.51 6.37 -15.97
C THR A 27 -9.63 7.04 -14.92
N ARG A 28 -9.23 6.30 -13.89
CA ARG A 28 -8.39 6.86 -12.82
C ARG A 28 -6.93 6.85 -13.23
N GLN A 29 -6.39 8.02 -13.56
CA GLN A 29 -4.96 8.17 -13.81
C GLN A 29 -4.19 8.12 -12.48
N TRP A 30 -3.38 7.09 -12.30
CA TRP A 30 -2.50 6.97 -11.14
C TRP A 30 -1.20 7.74 -11.37
N ASP A 31 -0.82 8.51 -10.38
CA ASP A 31 0.44 9.26 -10.36
C ASP A 31 1.54 8.35 -9.79
N ILE A 32 2.13 7.54 -10.67
CA ILE A 32 3.24 6.65 -10.36
C ILE A 32 4.55 7.38 -10.62
N SER A 33 5.47 7.32 -9.66
CA SER A 33 6.77 8.01 -9.75
C SER A 33 7.89 7.14 -9.21
N GLN A 34 9.11 7.31 -9.73
CA GLN A 34 10.30 6.72 -9.10
C GLN A 34 10.64 7.52 -7.84
N ALA A 35 10.34 6.96 -6.68
CA ALA A 35 10.43 7.66 -5.40
C ALA A 35 11.65 7.28 -4.57
N VAL A 36 12.14 6.05 -4.75
CA VAL A 36 13.29 5.46 -4.06
C VAL A 36 14.18 4.77 -5.09
N ASP A 37 15.50 4.72 -4.84
CA ASP A 37 16.42 3.94 -5.67
C ASP A 37 16.04 2.44 -5.69
N ALA A 38 15.99 1.85 -6.89
CA ALA A 38 15.55 0.47 -7.08
C ALA A 38 16.41 -0.53 -6.31
N ALA A 39 17.72 -0.30 -6.14
CA ALA A 39 18.58 -1.22 -5.40
C ALA A 39 18.27 -1.22 -3.90
N ILE A 40 17.87 -0.08 -3.32
CA ILE A 40 17.42 0.01 -1.93
C ILE A 40 16.11 -0.79 -1.76
N ALA A 41 15.20 -0.62 -2.71
CA ALA A 41 13.90 -1.29 -2.72
C ALA A 41 14.05 -2.82 -2.90
N ASP A 42 14.85 -3.26 -3.86
CA ASP A 42 15.12 -4.68 -4.14
C ASP A 42 15.79 -5.37 -2.95
N HIS A 43 16.78 -4.73 -2.33
CA HIS A 43 17.40 -5.25 -1.12
C HIS A 43 16.37 -5.44 0.01
N ALA A 44 15.44 -4.49 0.18
CA ALA A 44 14.37 -4.64 1.16
C ALA A 44 13.44 -5.82 0.85
N ALA A 45 13.11 -6.10 -0.41
CA ALA A 45 12.31 -7.27 -0.73
C ALA A 45 13.07 -8.59 -0.55
N GLU A 46 14.36 -8.66 -0.84
CA GLU A 46 15.15 -9.86 -0.54
C GLU A 46 15.07 -10.22 0.95
N GLU A 47 15.26 -9.23 1.83
CA GLU A 47 15.21 -9.43 3.28
C GLU A 47 13.79 -9.73 3.77
N LEU A 48 12.76 -9.04 3.24
CA LEU A 48 11.37 -9.31 3.58
C LEU A 48 10.91 -10.71 3.15
N ARG A 49 11.36 -11.21 1.99
CA ARG A 49 11.06 -12.58 1.54
C ARG A 49 11.73 -13.64 2.41
N ARG A 50 12.93 -13.37 2.92
CA ARG A 50 13.64 -14.26 3.85
C ARG A 50 13.00 -14.33 5.24
N SER A 51 12.16 -13.35 5.60
CA SER A 51 11.45 -13.36 6.88
C SER A 51 10.42 -14.50 6.92
N PRO A 52 10.36 -15.29 8.01
CA PRO A 52 9.41 -16.40 8.14
C PRO A 52 7.94 -15.96 8.10
N ALA A 53 7.65 -14.69 8.40
CA ALA A 53 6.31 -14.09 8.33
C ALA A 53 5.78 -13.86 6.89
N SER A 54 6.63 -14.02 5.88
CA SER A 54 6.26 -13.90 4.46
C SER A 54 5.46 -15.10 3.95
N SER A 55 5.44 -16.21 4.70
CA SER A 55 4.67 -17.42 4.36
C SER A 55 3.17 -17.12 4.37
N PRO A 56 2.41 -17.48 3.31
CA PRO A 56 0.98 -17.22 3.24
C PRO A 56 0.26 -17.89 4.41
N ALA A 57 -0.47 -17.10 5.20
CA ALA A 57 -1.39 -17.65 6.19
C ALA A 57 -2.51 -18.37 5.42
N GLN A 58 -2.57 -19.70 5.51
CA GLN A 58 -3.75 -20.46 5.11
C GLN A 58 -4.85 -20.23 6.14
N SER A 59 -5.66 -19.19 5.98
CA SER A 59 -6.88 -19.04 6.78
C SER A 59 -7.91 -20.06 6.30
N GLN A 60 -7.92 -21.27 6.87
CA GLN A 60 -8.93 -22.31 6.59
C GLN A 60 -10.25 -22.08 7.35
N GLY A 61 -10.72 -20.84 7.47
CA GLY A 61 -11.90 -20.49 8.25
C GLY A 61 -12.75 -19.38 7.64
N PRO A 62 -14.00 -19.18 8.13
CA PRO A 62 -14.93 -18.13 7.67
C PRO A 62 -14.55 -16.72 8.17
N GLU A 63 -13.29 -16.50 8.54
CA GLU A 63 -12.80 -15.20 9.01
C GLU A 63 -12.75 -14.19 7.86
N PRO A 64 -12.89 -12.89 8.18
CA PRO A 64 -12.78 -11.84 7.18
C PRO A 64 -11.40 -11.88 6.50
N TYR A 65 -11.40 -11.98 5.17
CA TYR A 65 -10.17 -11.88 4.38
C TYR A 65 -9.69 -10.43 4.37
N PHE A 66 -8.47 -10.21 4.85
CA PHE A 66 -7.78 -8.93 4.73
C PHE A 66 -6.92 -8.93 3.46
N PRO A 67 -7.00 -7.89 2.61
CA PRO A 67 -6.32 -7.88 1.31
C PRO A 67 -4.80 -7.81 1.42
N PHE A 68 -4.27 -7.46 2.60
CA PHE A 68 -2.84 -7.52 2.90
C PHE A 68 -2.65 -7.84 4.38
N ARG A 69 -1.43 -8.23 4.74
CA ARG A 69 -0.98 -8.31 6.13
C ARG A 69 0.33 -7.56 6.31
N THR A 70 0.55 -7.06 7.51
CA THR A 70 1.80 -6.42 7.89
C THR A 70 2.88 -7.47 8.13
N LEU A 71 4.11 -7.11 7.76
CA LEU A 71 5.32 -7.88 8.05
C LEU A 71 6.09 -7.19 9.17
N GLU A 72 7.03 -7.91 9.77
CA GLU A 72 7.91 -7.35 10.79
C GLU A 72 8.74 -6.19 10.24
N LYS A 73 8.82 -5.10 11.01
CA LYS A 73 9.66 -3.96 10.66
C LYS A 73 11.12 -4.35 10.80
N MET A 74 11.86 -4.21 9.70
CA MET A 74 13.29 -4.56 9.64
C MET A 74 14.13 -3.39 9.10
N PRO A 75 15.46 -3.39 9.33
CA PRO A 75 16.33 -2.30 8.87
C PRO A 75 16.25 -2.03 7.37
N ALA A 76 16.21 -3.07 6.53
CA ALA A 76 16.14 -2.91 5.07
C ALA A 76 14.86 -2.17 4.63
N ALA A 77 13.70 -2.53 5.20
CA ALA A 77 12.44 -1.82 4.94
C ALA A 77 12.47 -0.36 5.45
N ARG A 78 13.13 -0.11 6.59
CA ARG A 78 13.32 1.25 7.11
C ARG A 78 14.19 2.10 6.18
N ASN A 79 15.15 1.52 5.47
CA ASN A 79 15.95 2.27 4.50
C ASN A 79 15.10 2.82 3.34
N VAL A 80 14.12 2.04 2.88
CA VAL A 80 13.14 2.51 1.87
C VAL A 80 12.32 3.69 2.40
N VAL A 81 11.81 3.57 3.64
CA VAL A 81 11.05 4.65 4.30
C VAL A 81 11.90 5.91 4.42
N ASN A 82 13.13 5.78 4.91
CA ASN A 82 14.04 6.91 5.08
C ASN A 82 14.35 7.56 3.73
N ALA A 83 14.70 6.77 2.72
CA ALA A 83 14.99 7.26 1.37
C ALA A 83 13.80 8.03 0.79
N TRP A 84 12.58 7.53 0.99
CA TRP A 84 11.36 8.21 0.55
C TRP A 84 11.16 9.54 1.28
N MET A 85 11.31 9.56 2.62
CA MET A 85 11.09 10.73 3.46
C MET A 85 12.16 11.82 3.31
N THR A 86 13.39 11.46 2.95
CA THR A 86 14.48 12.43 2.72
C THR A 86 14.47 13.03 1.32
N ASN A 87 13.65 12.50 0.41
CA ASN A 87 13.54 13.00 -0.94
C ASN A 87 12.50 14.13 -1.00
N GLU A 88 12.96 15.37 -1.12
CA GLU A 88 12.13 16.58 -1.15
C GLU A 88 11.06 16.53 -2.27
N SER A 89 11.40 15.96 -3.43
CA SER A 89 10.46 15.84 -4.55
C SER A 89 9.26 14.96 -4.24
N ASN A 90 9.42 13.95 -3.37
CA ASN A 90 8.30 13.12 -2.89
C ASN A 90 7.36 13.95 -2.02
N ILE A 91 7.91 14.72 -1.10
CA ILE A 91 7.15 15.57 -0.17
C ILE A 91 6.39 16.67 -0.93
N GLU A 92 7.05 17.33 -1.88
CA GLU A 92 6.42 18.33 -2.75
C GLU A 92 5.28 17.76 -3.59
N ARG A 93 5.43 16.54 -4.11
CA ARG A 93 4.37 15.88 -4.88
C ARG A 93 3.14 15.62 -4.03
N VAL A 94 3.31 15.17 -2.78
CA VAL A 94 2.18 15.03 -1.83
C VAL A 94 1.55 16.39 -1.54
N ALA A 95 2.36 17.41 -1.23
CA ALA A 95 1.88 18.78 -0.94
C ALA A 95 1.03 19.34 -2.09
N ARG A 96 1.51 19.21 -3.34
CA ARG A 96 0.78 19.66 -4.53
C ARG A 96 -0.51 18.87 -4.73
N LYS A 97 -0.46 17.55 -4.58
CA LYS A 97 -1.62 16.67 -4.82
C LYS A 97 -2.77 16.94 -3.85
N PHE A 98 -2.44 17.15 -2.57
CA PHE A 98 -3.43 17.38 -1.51
C PHE A 98 -3.65 18.85 -1.15
N LYS A 99 -2.97 19.79 -1.84
CA LYS A 99 -3.07 21.24 -1.63
C LYS A 99 -2.77 21.67 -0.19
N THR A 100 -1.73 21.08 0.38
CA THR A 100 -1.34 21.25 1.78
C THR A 100 0.05 21.87 1.88
N ASP A 101 0.24 22.74 2.88
CA ASP A 101 1.53 23.37 3.14
C ASP A 101 2.38 22.49 4.08
N ILE A 102 2.99 21.47 3.50
CA ILE A 102 3.82 20.49 4.22
C ILE A 102 5.18 21.09 4.64
N ALA A 103 5.62 22.18 4.00
CA ALA A 103 6.92 22.80 4.23
C ALA A 103 7.09 23.33 5.67
N SER A 104 5.98 23.57 6.38
CA SER A 104 5.99 24.07 7.76
C SER A 104 6.06 22.98 8.84
N GLN A 105 5.89 21.69 8.49
CA GLN A 105 5.84 20.58 9.47
C GLN A 105 6.55 19.30 9.00
N PRO A 106 7.87 19.33 8.73
CA PRO A 106 8.60 18.11 8.37
C PRO A 106 8.63 17.08 9.52
N THR A 107 8.73 17.56 10.77
CA THR A 107 8.59 16.72 11.97
C THR A 107 7.14 16.30 12.17
N GLY A 108 6.86 15.02 12.01
CA GLY A 108 5.53 14.44 12.25
C GLY A 108 4.71 14.18 10.99
N LEU A 109 5.24 14.47 9.79
CA LEU A 109 4.59 14.13 8.52
C LEU A 109 4.34 12.62 8.38
N LEU A 110 5.36 11.79 8.67
CA LEU A 110 5.16 10.34 8.69
C LEU A 110 4.48 9.94 10.01
N SER A 111 3.22 9.52 9.93
CA SER A 111 2.50 8.98 11.07
C SER A 111 2.98 7.56 11.38
N GLU A 112 2.88 6.68 10.39
CA GLU A 112 3.10 5.25 10.53
C GLU A 112 3.63 4.68 9.22
N TRP A 113 4.28 3.53 9.31
CA TRP A 113 4.70 2.77 8.13
C TRP A 113 4.68 1.28 8.43
N TYR A 114 4.41 0.48 7.41
CA TYR A 114 4.33 -0.97 7.50
C TYR A 114 4.89 -1.61 6.22
N PRO A 115 5.86 -2.52 6.31
CA PRO A 115 6.07 -3.46 5.23
C PRO A 115 4.83 -4.37 5.15
N ILE A 116 4.33 -4.58 3.95
CA ILE A 116 3.12 -5.38 3.70
C ILE A 116 3.37 -6.41 2.62
N ILE A 117 2.63 -7.52 2.72
CA ILE A 117 2.44 -8.48 1.64
C ILE A 117 0.96 -8.52 1.29
N ILE A 118 0.66 -8.43 -0.01
CA ILE A 118 -0.71 -8.52 -0.51
C ILE A 118 -1.14 -9.99 -0.47
N ASN A 119 -2.26 -10.26 0.17
CA ASN A 119 -2.78 -11.61 0.32
C ASN A 119 -3.59 -11.99 -0.93
N SER A 120 -3.43 -13.24 -1.38
CA SER A 120 -4.38 -13.80 -2.33
C SER A 120 -5.74 -13.93 -1.65
N MET A 121 -6.80 -13.55 -2.36
CA MET A 121 -8.18 -13.65 -1.91
C MET A 121 -8.97 -14.53 -2.89
N PRO A 122 -10.01 -15.25 -2.43
CA PRO A 122 -10.81 -16.12 -3.30
C PRO A 122 -11.58 -15.37 -4.38
N ARG A 123 -11.77 -14.05 -4.22
CA ARG A 123 -12.43 -13.16 -5.17
C ARG A 123 -11.88 -11.74 -5.02
N PRO A 124 -12.03 -10.89 -6.05
CA PRO A 124 -11.78 -9.46 -5.95
C PRO A 124 -12.55 -8.83 -4.79
N GLY A 125 -12.00 -7.75 -4.24
CA GLY A 125 -12.51 -7.15 -3.03
C GLY A 125 -12.19 -5.68 -2.89
N THR A 126 -13.17 -4.86 -2.49
CA THR A 126 -13.00 -3.42 -2.29
C THR A 126 -12.80 -3.09 -0.82
N LEU A 127 -11.67 -2.44 -0.51
CA LEU A 127 -11.39 -1.85 0.78
C LEU A 127 -11.86 -0.39 0.77
N ARG A 128 -12.72 0.02 1.72
CA ARG A 128 -13.29 1.38 1.81
C ARG A 128 -12.34 2.41 2.44
N GLY A 129 -11.04 2.22 2.26
CA GLY A 129 -9.95 3.02 2.85
C GLY A 129 -8.84 2.13 3.42
N ILE A 130 -7.60 2.38 3.00
CA ILE A 130 -6.42 1.63 3.49
C ILE A 130 -5.93 2.11 4.85
N ALA A 131 -6.23 3.36 5.20
CA ALA A 131 -5.82 3.95 6.46
C ALA A 131 -6.89 3.72 7.55
N PRO A 132 -6.49 3.39 8.80
CA PRO A 132 -7.42 3.34 9.94
C PRO A 132 -8.13 4.69 10.14
N ASP A 133 -7.38 5.77 9.99
CA ASP A 133 -7.90 7.13 9.91
C ASP A 133 -7.99 7.55 8.45
N LYS A 134 -9.22 7.63 7.94
CA LYS A 134 -9.53 7.99 6.56
C LYS A 134 -9.06 9.39 6.15
N LYS A 135 -8.60 10.22 7.11
CA LYS A 135 -8.03 11.55 6.87
C LYS A 135 -6.55 11.52 6.49
N LYS A 136 -5.83 10.42 6.74
CA LYS A 136 -4.41 10.32 6.38
C LYS A 136 -4.25 10.16 4.87
N VAL A 137 -3.05 10.47 4.36
CA VAL A 137 -2.64 10.11 3.00
C VAL A 137 -1.90 8.77 3.05
N ALA A 138 -2.18 7.90 2.08
CA ALA A 138 -1.50 6.63 1.92
C ALA A 138 -0.50 6.70 0.76
N VAL A 139 0.69 6.15 0.99
CA VAL A 139 1.70 5.92 -0.04
C VAL A 139 2.01 4.43 -0.08
N ILE A 140 1.97 3.84 -1.27
CA ILE A 140 2.47 2.49 -1.50
C ILE A 140 3.77 2.60 -2.27
N VAL A 141 4.87 2.15 -1.67
CA VAL A 141 6.18 2.04 -2.32
C VAL A 141 6.42 0.58 -2.67
N ALA A 142 6.59 0.27 -3.95
CA ALA A 142 6.92 -1.05 -4.42
C ALA A 142 8.35 -1.41 -3.99
N VAL A 143 8.53 -2.57 -3.33
CA VAL A 143 9.88 -3.11 -3.01
C VAL A 143 10.31 -4.23 -3.95
N GLY A 144 9.56 -4.43 -5.02
CA GLY A 144 9.84 -5.30 -6.15
C GLY A 144 8.75 -5.06 -7.19
N LYS A 145 8.73 -5.83 -8.28
CA LYS A 145 7.67 -5.67 -9.27
C LYS A 145 6.29 -5.92 -8.64
N LEU A 146 5.39 -4.93 -8.74
CA LEU A 146 3.97 -5.05 -8.43
C LEU A 146 3.18 -5.03 -9.74
N SER A 147 2.25 -5.95 -9.87
CA SER A 147 1.38 -6.07 -11.03
C SER A 147 0.04 -6.66 -10.61
N PRO A 148 -0.98 -6.63 -11.48
CA PRO A 148 -2.28 -7.20 -11.17
C PRO A 148 -2.24 -8.71 -10.97
N SER A 149 -1.18 -9.39 -11.41
CA SER A 149 -0.98 -10.82 -11.14
C SER A 149 -0.44 -11.12 -9.73
N ASN A 150 0.03 -10.11 -8.99
CA ASN A 150 0.50 -10.27 -7.61
C ASN A 150 -0.20 -9.35 -6.60
N GLY A 151 -1.35 -8.79 -6.98
CA GLY A 151 -2.29 -8.12 -6.10
C GLY A 151 -2.31 -6.60 -6.19
N LEU A 152 -1.60 -6.00 -7.16
CA LEU A 152 -1.68 -4.55 -7.39
C LEU A 152 -3.12 -4.13 -7.76
N PHE A 153 -3.62 -3.12 -7.06
CA PHE A 153 -5.02 -2.68 -7.12
C PHE A 153 -5.25 -1.43 -7.99
N LEU A 154 -4.30 -1.11 -8.87
CA LEU A 154 -4.34 0.12 -9.69
C LEU A 154 -5.09 -0.06 -11.02
N GLY A 155 -5.39 -1.29 -11.43
CA GLY A 155 -6.04 -1.61 -12.71
C GLY A 155 -5.27 -2.70 -13.45
N GLU A 156 -5.90 -3.35 -14.45
CA GLU A 156 -5.37 -4.56 -15.10
C GLU A 156 -4.12 -4.35 -15.95
N ASP A 157 -3.88 -3.12 -16.42
CA ASP A 157 -2.76 -2.78 -17.30
C ASP A 157 -1.66 -1.95 -16.61
N ILE A 158 -1.76 -1.76 -15.29
CA ILE A 158 -0.83 -0.92 -14.54
C ILE A 158 0.12 -1.79 -13.73
N GLU A 159 1.41 -1.54 -13.87
CA GLU A 159 2.47 -2.17 -13.10
C GLU A 159 3.31 -1.10 -12.40
N MET A 160 3.99 -1.51 -11.32
CA MET A 160 5.00 -0.69 -10.65
C MET A 160 6.30 -1.47 -10.53
N ASP A 161 7.39 -0.84 -10.95
CA ASP A 161 8.73 -1.34 -10.75
C ASP A 161 9.23 -1.04 -9.32
N SER A 162 10.33 -1.69 -8.95
CA SER A 162 10.93 -1.51 -7.62
C SER A 162 11.33 -0.06 -7.37
N GLY A 163 11.01 0.44 -6.18
CA GLY A 163 11.25 1.84 -5.78
C GLY A 163 10.27 2.85 -6.35
N GLN A 164 9.34 2.43 -7.20
CA GLN A 164 8.22 3.28 -7.61
C GLN A 164 7.18 3.38 -6.50
N ASP A 165 6.47 4.49 -6.46
CA ASP A 165 5.37 4.68 -5.53
C ASP A 165 4.09 5.18 -6.18
N VAL A 166 3.00 5.10 -5.42
CA VAL A 166 1.73 5.72 -5.74
C VAL A 166 1.15 6.36 -4.48
N VAL A 167 0.59 7.55 -4.62
CA VAL A 167 0.03 8.34 -3.51
C VAL A 167 -1.48 8.50 -3.71
N PHE A 168 -2.27 8.27 -2.66
CA PHE A 168 -3.73 8.45 -2.67
C PHE A 168 -4.26 8.73 -1.26
N GLY A 169 -5.47 9.27 -1.14
CA GLY A 169 -6.11 9.50 0.16
C GLY A 169 -6.36 8.17 0.88
N GLY A 170 -6.09 8.13 2.18
CA GLY A 170 -6.22 6.92 3.00
C GLY A 170 -7.67 6.44 3.15
N GLY A 171 -8.64 7.33 2.98
CA GLY A 171 -10.07 7.00 2.94
C GLY A 171 -10.60 6.58 1.56
N GLU A 172 -9.77 6.60 0.52
CA GLU A 172 -10.21 6.28 -0.82
C GLU A 172 -10.45 4.77 -1.00
N PRO A 173 -11.51 4.38 -1.72
CA PRO A 173 -11.77 2.97 -2.00
C PRO A 173 -10.72 2.42 -2.96
N ILE A 174 -10.24 1.21 -2.68
CA ILE A 174 -9.30 0.48 -3.54
C ILE A 174 -9.80 -0.96 -3.76
N THR A 175 -9.74 -1.44 -4.99
CA THR A 175 -10.24 -2.76 -5.37
C THR A 175 -9.08 -3.68 -5.69
N PHE A 176 -8.89 -4.70 -4.87
CA PHE A 176 -7.87 -5.72 -5.07
C PHE A 176 -8.37 -6.79 -6.05
N PRO A 177 -7.52 -7.25 -6.99
CA PRO A 177 -7.90 -8.22 -8.01
C PRO A 177 -8.06 -9.67 -7.48
N GLY A 178 -7.70 -9.93 -6.22
CA GLY A 178 -7.73 -11.25 -5.59
C GLY A 178 -6.46 -12.08 -5.79
N SER A 179 -5.59 -11.71 -6.73
CA SER A 179 -4.21 -12.20 -6.75
C SER A 179 -3.40 -11.59 -5.59
N GLY A 180 -2.26 -12.20 -5.25
CA GLY A 180 -1.43 -11.77 -4.12
C GLY A 180 0.03 -12.18 -4.28
N GLY A 181 0.83 -11.88 -3.25
CA GLY A 181 2.28 -12.12 -3.21
C GLY A 181 3.14 -10.88 -3.47
N GLY A 182 2.53 -9.77 -3.90
CA GLY A 182 3.21 -8.48 -4.04
C GLY A 182 3.70 -7.95 -2.69
N LEU A 183 4.92 -7.41 -2.67
CA LEU A 183 5.53 -6.78 -1.50
C LEU A 183 5.60 -5.26 -1.70
N ALA A 184 5.21 -4.53 -0.65
CA ALA A 184 5.27 -3.08 -0.66
C ALA A 184 5.57 -2.53 0.74
N ILE A 185 5.93 -1.25 0.80
CA ILE A 185 5.88 -0.46 2.04
C ILE A 185 4.66 0.46 1.96
N LEU A 186 3.77 0.35 2.93
CA LEU A 186 2.70 1.32 3.17
C LEU A 186 3.23 2.42 4.09
N LEU A 187 3.16 3.67 3.65
CA LEU A 187 3.37 4.86 4.47
C LEU A 187 2.02 5.54 4.71
N LEU A 188 1.80 6.01 5.94
CA LEU A 188 0.66 6.84 6.30
C LEU A 188 1.16 8.22 6.71
N LEU A 189 0.73 9.25 5.99
CA LEU A 189 1.16 10.63 6.18
C LEU A 189 0.07 11.47 6.84
N ASN A 190 0.48 12.35 7.74
CA ASN A 190 -0.35 13.41 8.33
C ASN A 190 -0.26 14.64 7.42
N VAL A 191 -1.30 14.87 6.63
CA VAL A 191 -1.34 15.95 5.64
C VAL A 191 -2.57 16.82 5.86
#